data_AF-A0AAV5TC64-F1
#
_entry.id   AF-A0AAV5TC64-F1
#
_cell.length_a   1.000
_cell.length_b   1.000
_cell.length_c   1.000
_cell.angle_alpha   90.00
_cell.angle_beta   90.00
_cell.angle_gamma   90.00
#
_symmetry.space_group_name_H-M   'P 1'
#
loop_
_entity.id
_entity.type
_entity.pdbx_description
1 polymer ?
#
loop_
_entity_poly.entity_id
_entity_poly.type
_entity_poly.pdbx_seq_one_letter_code
_entity_poly.pdbx_strand_id
1 'polypeptide(L)' 'TPERFKAACERIRADPTHLNESISKLSSEAQTYANQIREIARTEQDLGQMRAKIEAIRADIIKELDQHRKDLVE' A
#
# COMPACT_ATOMS: atom_id res chain seq x y z
N THR A 1 10.49 -11.02 4.57
CA THR A 1 11.73 -11.35 3.84
C THR A 1 11.58 -10.94 2.38
N PRO A 2 12.67 -10.73 1.65
CA PRO A 2 12.64 -10.40 0.21
C PRO A 2 11.78 -11.36 -0.62
N GLU A 3 11.84 -12.65 -0.31
CA GLU A 3 11.09 -13.70 -1.01
C GLU A 3 9.58 -13.61 -0.80
N ARG A 4 9.13 -13.38 0.44
CA ARG A 4 7.69 -13.20 0.73
C ARG A 4 7.11 -11.98 0.01
N PHE A 5 7.89 -10.91 -0.07
CA PHE A 5 7.49 -9.71 -0.80
C PHE A 5 7.34 -10.00 -2.29
N LYS A 6 8.36 -10.63 -2.91
CA LYS A 6 8.30 -11.03 -4.32
C LYS A 6 7.08 -11.91 -4.63
N ALA A 7 6.84 -12.93 -3.81
CA ALA A 7 5.70 -13.83 -3.96
C ALA A 7 4.34 -13.11 -3.84
N ALA A 8 4.23 -12.12 -2.95
CA ALA A 8 3.03 -11.30 -2.84
C ALA A 8 2.78 -10.48 -4.11
N CYS A 9 3.83 -9.86 -4.66
CA CYS A 9 3.73 -9.09 -5.91
C CYS A 9 3.34 -9.98 -7.10
N GLU A 10 3.91 -11.18 -7.19
CA GLU A 10 3.54 -12.16 -8.23
C GLU A 10 2.07 -12.55 -8.14
N ARG A 11 1.52 -12.77 -6.93
CA ARG A 11 0.09 -13.04 -6.74
C ARG A 11 -0.79 -11.85 -7.17
N ILE A 12 -0.41 -10.63 -6.82
CA ILE A 12 -1.13 -9.41 -7.23
C ILE A 12 -1.12 -9.26 -8.76
N ARG A 13 -0.02 -9.62 -9.43
CA ARG A 13 0.03 -9.58 -10.90
C ARG A 13 -0.80 -10.67 -11.54
N ALA A 14 -0.80 -11.88 -10.97
CA ALA A 14 -1.58 -13.01 -11.48
C ALA A 14 -3.09 -12.78 -11.30
N ASP A 15 -3.49 -12.17 -10.18
CA ASP A 15 -4.87 -11.76 -9.91
C ASP A 15 -4.90 -10.39 -9.21
N PRO A 16 -5.07 -9.29 -9.96
CA PRO A 16 -5.19 -7.95 -9.38
C PRO A 16 -6.45 -7.74 -8.55
N THR A 17 -7.47 -8.59 -8.71
CA THR A 17 -8.77 -8.44 -8.04
C THR A 17 -8.84 -9.14 -6.70
N HIS A 18 -7.90 -10.05 -6.38
CA HIS A 18 -7.92 -10.84 -5.14
C HIS A 18 -7.91 -9.98 -3.85
N LEU A 19 -7.45 -8.73 -3.92
CA LEU A 19 -7.46 -7.79 -2.80
C LEU A 19 -8.70 -6.91 -2.72
N ASN A 20 -9.58 -6.89 -3.74
CA ASN A 20 -10.72 -5.96 -3.81
C ASN A 20 -11.59 -6.02 -2.57
N GLU A 21 -11.99 -7.22 -2.14
CA GLU A 21 -12.86 -7.42 -0.98
C GLU A 21 -12.17 -7.02 0.33
N SER A 22 -10.85 -7.21 0.42
CA SER A 22 -10.08 -6.80 1.59
C SER A 22 -9.92 -5.28 1.64
N ILE A 23 -9.66 -4.66 0.48
CA ILE A 23 -9.55 -3.20 0.34
C ILE A 23 -10.89 -2.54 0.67
N SER A 24 -12.02 -3.06 0.20
CA SER A 24 -13.35 -2.46 0.44
C SER A 24 -13.77 -2.44 1.91
N LYS A 25 -13.11 -3.22 2.78
CA LYS A 25 -13.35 -3.23 4.23
C LYS A 25 -12.58 -2.14 4.98
N LEU A 26 -11.66 -1.44 4.33
CA LEU A 26 -10.89 -0.33 4.91
C LEU A 26 -11.69 0.99 4.87
N SER A 27 -11.26 1.99 5.64
CA SER A 27 -11.78 3.36 5.50
C SER A 27 -11.47 3.94 4.11
N SER A 28 -12.21 4.96 3.69
CA SER A 28 -12.02 5.59 2.37
C SER A 28 -10.58 6.10 2.15
N GLU A 29 -9.97 6.68 3.17
CA GLU A 29 -8.59 7.17 3.15
C GLU A 29 -7.62 5.98 2.99
N ALA A 30 -7.79 4.94 3.80
CA ALA A 30 -6.97 3.73 3.74
C ALA A 30 -7.14 2.95 2.42
N GLN A 31 -8.33 2.99 1.82
CA GLN A 31 -8.59 2.42 0.49
C GLN A 31 -7.72 3.08 -0.58
N THR A 32 -7.52 4.39 -0.51
CA THR A 32 -6.68 5.13 -1.47
C THR A 32 -5.25 4.57 -1.45
N TYR A 33 -4.64 4.49 -0.28
CA TYR A 33 -3.29 3.96 -0.12
C TYR A 33 -3.18 2.48 -0.50
N ALA A 34 -4.16 1.66 -0.12
CA ALA A 34 -4.16 0.23 -0.45
C ALA A 34 -4.27 0.00 -1.97
N ASN A 35 -5.09 0.78 -2.67
CA ASN A 35 -5.20 0.73 -4.12
C ASN A 35 -3.90 1.17 -4.80
N GLN A 36 -3.23 2.21 -4.31
CA GLN A 36 -1.93 2.66 -4.83
C GLN A 36 -0.85 1.59 -4.65
N ILE A 37 -0.75 0.98 -3.47
CA ILE A 37 0.22 -0.11 -3.20
C ILE A 37 -0.02 -1.30 -4.14
N ARG A 38 -1.29 -1.69 -4.33
CA ARG A 38 -1.65 -2.76 -5.26
C ARG A 38 -1.24 -2.41 -6.69
N GLU A 39 -1.49 -1.18 -7.13
CA GLU A 39 -1.15 -0.74 -8.48
C GLU A 39 0.36 -0.71 -8.72
N ILE A 40 1.12 -0.27 -7.72
CA ILE A 40 2.59 -0.35 -7.73
C ILE A 40 3.03 -1.81 -7.86
N ALA A 41 2.47 -2.73 -7.05
CA ALA A 41 2.80 -4.15 -7.13
C ALA A 41 2.45 -4.78 -8.48
N ARG A 42 1.38 -4.29 -9.13
CA ARG A 42 0.93 -4.75 -10.45
C ARG A 42 1.83 -4.27 -11.58
N THR A 43 2.23 -3.00 -11.57
CA THR A 43 2.85 -2.32 -12.72
C THR A 43 4.37 -2.25 -12.63
N GLU A 44 4.93 -2.09 -11.44
CA GLU A 44 6.38 -1.98 -11.26
C GLU A 44 7.02 -3.36 -11.36
N GLN A 45 8.05 -3.50 -12.20
CA GLN A 45 8.76 -4.77 -12.39
C GLN A 45 9.99 -4.86 -11.48
N ASP A 46 10.63 -3.72 -11.20
CA ASP A 46 11.81 -3.67 -10.35
C ASP A 46 11.42 -3.69 -8.86
N LEU A 47 11.85 -4.73 -8.16
CA LEU A 47 11.51 -4.92 -6.74
C LEU A 47 12.11 -3.84 -5.83
N GLY A 48 13.23 -3.23 -6.21
CA GLY A 48 13.86 -2.13 -5.47
C GLY A 48 13.04 -0.85 -5.59
N GLN A 49 12.66 -0.47 -6.80
CA GLN A 49 11.78 0.66 -7.08
C GLN A 49 10.41 0.47 -6.45
N MET A 50 9.87 -0.75 -6.51
CA MET A 50 8.59 -1.07 -5.88
C MET A 50 8.64 -0.84 -4.37
N ARG A 51 9.70 -1.31 -3.70
CA ARG A 51 9.91 -1.08 -2.27
C ARG A 51 10.04 0.40 -1.96
N ALA A 52 10.82 1.14 -2.73
CA ALA A 52 10.99 2.57 -2.52
C ALA A 52 9.66 3.33 -2.62
N LYS A 53 8.83 3.01 -3.62
CA LYS A 53 7.50 3.62 -3.80
C LYS A 53 6.53 3.26 -2.68
N ILE A 54 6.53 2.01 -2.21
CA ILE A 54 5.68 1.58 -1.08
C ILE A 54 6.13 2.24 0.23
N GLU A 55 7.44 2.38 0.45
CA GLU A 55 7.96 3.10 1.63
C GLU A 55 7.62 4.59 1.61
N ALA A 56 7.55 5.23 0.43
CA ALA A 56 7.08 6.61 0.30
C ALA A 56 5.61 6.75 0.74
N ILE A 57 4.74 5.84 0.29
CA ILE A 57 3.33 5.80 0.74
C ILE A 57 3.25 5.60 2.25
N ARG A 58 4.08 4.72 2.82
CA ARG A 58 4.14 4.49 4.27
C ARG A 58 4.50 5.77 5.02
N ALA A 59 5.44 6.58 4.51
CA ALA A 59 5.81 7.85 5.12
C ALA A 59 4.64 8.84 5.10
N ASP A 60 3.88 8.92 4.01
CA ASP A 60 2.70 9.78 3.89
C ASP A 60 1.61 9.38 4.89
N ILE A 61 1.32 8.08 5.03
CA ILE A 61 0.37 7.56 6.03
C ILE A 61 0.80 7.96 7.45
N ILE A 62 2.08 7.81 7.79
CA ILE A 62 2.60 8.18 9.12
C ILE A 62 2.42 9.68 9.37
N LYS A 63 2.66 10.52 8.36
CA LYS A 63 2.48 11.97 8.46
C LYS A 63 1.01 12.34 8.68
N GLU A 64 0.09 11.72 7.95
CA GLU A 64 -1.35 11.91 8.12
C GLU A 64 -1.81 11.50 9.53
N LEU A 65 -1.36 10.34 10.01
CA LEU A 65 -1.67 9.88 11.37
C LEU A 65 -1.11 10.80 12.46
N ASP A 66 0.10 11.34 12.27
CA ASP A 66 0.69 12.30 13.22
C ASP A 66 -0.10 13.62 13.24
N GLN A 67 -0.59 14.07 12.08
CA GLN A 67 -1.45 15.25 11.99
C GLN A 67 -2.79 15.00 12.69
N HIS A 68 -3.49 13.90 12.38
CA HIS A 68 -4.73 13.54 13.06
C HIS A 68 -4.56 13.43 14.58
N ARG A 69 -3.42 12.92 15.05
CA ARG A 69 -3.13 12.88 16.48
C ARG A 69 -3.00 14.27 17.10
N LYS A 70 -2.40 15.23 16.39
CA LYS A 70 -2.30 16.63 16.87
C LYS A 70 -3.68 17.27 16.93
N ASP A 71 -4.48 17.10 15.87
CA ASP A 71 -5.83 17.65 15.77
C ASP A 71 -6.79 17.12 16.85
N LEU A 72 -6.50 15.96 17.44
CA LEU A 72 -7.29 15.38 18.55
C LEU A 72 -6.88 15.89 19.94
N VAL A 73 -5.71 16.51 20.07
CA VAL A 73 -5.13 16.95 21.35
C VAL A 73 -5.25 18.48 21.53
N GLU A 74 -5.45 19.22 20.44
CA GLU A 74 -5.78 20.66 20.41
C GLU A 74 -7.30 20.93 20.48
#